data_AF-V6YZU6-F1
#
_entry.id   AF-V6YZU6-F1
#
_cell.length_a   1.000
_cell.length_b   1.000
_cell.length_c   1.000
_cell.angle_alpha   90.00
_cell.angle_beta   90.00
_cell.angle_gamma   90.00
#
_symmetry.space_group_name_H-M   'P 1'
#
loop_
_entity.id
_entity.type
_entity.pdbx_description
1 polymer ?
#
loop_
_entity_poly.entity_id
_entity_poly.type
_entity_poly.pdbx_seq_one_letter_code
_entity_poly.pdbx_strand_id
1 'polypeptide(L)' 'VIIMDNAKFHRMSKLKDLCEEQGHRLLPLPPYSPEYNPIEKTWAHIKKHLRKVLPNSHTFIEALLSFSCFS' A
#
# COMPACT_ATOMS: atom_id res chain seq x y z
N VAL A 1 7.33 12.85 -3.69
CA VAL A 1 7.57 12.50 -2.27
C VAL A 1 7.06 11.09 -2.07
N ILE A 2 7.87 10.22 -1.46
CA ILE A 2 7.50 8.83 -1.14
C ILE A 2 7.17 8.79 0.35
N ILE A 3 5.97 8.31 0.68
CA ILE A 3 5.50 8.16 2.07
C ILE A 3 5.66 6.69 2.45
N MET A 4 6.26 6.41 3.61
CA MET A 4 6.56 5.04 4.02
C MET A 4 6.45 4.85 5.54
N ASP A 5 5.98 3.69 5.97
CA ASP A 5 5.98 3.31 7.38
C ASP A 5 7.36 2.80 7.82
N ASN A 6 7.56 2.66 9.14
CA ASN A 6 8.86 2.29 9.73
C ASN A 6 9.02 0.78 9.93
N ALA A 7 8.53 -0.05 9.00
CA ALA A 7 8.71 -1.49 9.09
C ALA A 7 10.20 -1.84 9.20
N LYS A 8 10.59 -2.80 10.06
CA LYS A 8 12.00 -3.09 10.37
C LYS A 8 12.86 -3.43 9.14
N PHE A 9 12.24 -3.99 8.09
CA PHE A 9 12.93 -4.33 6.84
C PHE A 9 13.08 -3.13 5.89
N HIS A 10 12.42 -2.00 6.16
CA HIS A 10 12.69 -0.72 5.53
C HIS A 10 14.01 -0.17 6.07
N ARG A 11 15.10 -0.45 5.37
CA ARG A 11 16.43 0.12 5.66
C ARG A 11 16.42 1.62 5.30
N MET A 12 15.85 2.42 6.19
CA MET A 12 15.48 3.82 5.93
C MET A 12 16.65 4.68 5.43
N SER A 13 17.88 4.46 5.92
CA SER A 13 19.06 5.16 5.42
C SER A 13 19.30 4.90 3.95
N LYS A 14 19.44 3.62 3.57
CA LYS A 14 19.66 3.21 2.17
C LYS A 14 18.51 3.64 1.26
N LEU A 15 17.27 3.55 1.73
CA LEU A 15 16.10 3.97 0.95
C LEU A 15 16.06 5.48 0.74
N LYS A 16 16.50 6.27 1.74
CA LYS A 16 16.60 7.72 1.61
C LYS A 16 17.62 8.10 0.53
N ASP A 17 18.82 7.50 0.57
CA ASP A 17 19.87 7.78 -0.42
C ASP A 17 19.40 7.46 -1.84
N LEU A 18 18.81 6.26 -2.05
CA LEU A 18 18.24 5.86 -3.34
C LEU A 18 17.11 6.77 -3.81
N CYS A 19 16.25 7.25 -2.90
CA CYS A 19 15.19 8.20 -3.26
C CYS A 19 15.79 9.53 -3.73
N GLU A 20 16.78 10.06 -3.01
CA GLU A 20 17.42 11.34 -3.33
C GLU A 20 18.17 11.27 -4.67
N GLU A 21 18.87 10.17 -4.95
CA GLU A 21 19.50 9.90 -6.26
C GLU A 21 18.50 9.94 -7.43
N GLN A 22 17.25 9.55 -7.19
CA GLN A 22 16.17 9.57 -8.18
C GLN A 22 15.35 10.88 -8.16
N GLY A 23 15.79 11.91 -7.41
CA GLY A 23 15.08 13.19 -7.32
C GLY A 23 13.80 13.12 -6.48
N HIS A 24 13.67 12.12 -5.62
CA HIS A 24 12.54 11.93 -4.71
C HIS A 24 12.93 12.25 -3.26
N ARG A 25 11.95 12.65 -2.46
CA ARG A 25 12.10 12.82 -1.01
C ARG A 25 11.35 11.70 -0.30
N LEU A 26 12.04 10.99 0.59
CA LEU A 26 11.45 9.98 1.46
C LEU A 26 10.90 10.66 2.74
N LEU A 27 9.64 10.38 3.07
CA LEU A 27 8.94 10.89 4.25
C LEU A 27 8.46 9.71 5.11
N PRO A 28 9.17 9.37 6.20
CA PRO A 28 8.70 8.35 7.13
C PRO A 28 7.48 8.84 7.92
N LEU A 29 6.55 7.93 8.19
CA LEU A 29 5.41 8.18 9.06
C LEU A 29 5.80 8.08 10.54
N PRO A 30 5.09 8.76 11.46
CA PRO A 30 5.24 8.52 12.89
C PRO A 30 4.91 7.07 13.26
N PRO A 31 5.54 6.50 14.31
CA PRO A 31 5.21 5.17 14.80
C PRO A 31 3.72 5.04 15.13
N TYR A 32 3.12 3.90 14.75
CA TYR A 32 1.72 3.58 15.04
C TYR A 32 0.68 4.58 14.53
N SER A 33 0.99 5.32 13.45
CA SER A 33 0.05 6.24 12.78
C SER A 33 -0.49 5.72 11.44
N PRO A 34 -1.29 4.64 11.42
CA PRO A 34 -1.87 4.11 10.18
C PRO A 34 -2.82 5.11 9.49
N GLU A 35 -3.41 6.05 10.23
CA GLU A 35 -4.28 7.10 9.70
C GLU A 35 -3.57 8.03 8.69
N TYR A 36 -2.24 8.12 8.79
CA TYR A 36 -1.41 8.89 7.86
C TYR A 36 -0.90 8.06 6.68
N ASN A 37 -1.14 6.75 6.65
CA ASN A 37 -0.75 5.89 5.53
C ASN A 37 -1.91 5.79 4.51
N PRO A 38 -1.82 6.45 3.33
CA PRO A 38 -2.94 6.50 2.39
C PRO A 38 -3.39 5.12 1.89
N ILE A 39 -2.47 4.14 1.86
CA ILE A 39 -2.76 2.77 1.38
C ILE A 39 -3.78 2.05 2.27
N GLU A 40 -3.92 2.42 3.54
CA GLU A 40 -4.85 1.77 4.47
C GLU A 40 -6.31 1.93 4.03
N LYS A 41 -6.67 3.11 3.51
CA LYS A 41 -8.01 3.37 2.95
C LYS A 41 -8.25 2.53 1.69
N THR A 42 -7.26 2.44 0.82
CA THR A 42 -7.30 1.59 -0.37
C THR A 42 -7.50 0.12 0.00
N TRP A 43 -6.75 -0.40 0.98
CA TRP A 43 -6.92 -1.76 1.48
C TRP A 43 -8.30 -1.99 2.10
N ALA A 44 -8.87 -1.01 2.81
CA ALA A 44 -10.22 -1.12 3.35
C ALA A 44 -11.27 -1.30 2.22
N HIS A 45 -11.12 -0.56 1.12
CA HIS A 45 -12.00 -0.68 -0.05
C HIS A 45 -11.82 -2.01 -0.78
N ILE A 46 -10.58 -2.43 -1.03
CA ILE A 46 -10.27 -3.73 -1.64
C ILE A 46 -10.87 -4.87 -0.81
N LYS A 47 -10.65 -4.88 0.52
CA LYS A 47 -11.21 -5.90 1.42
C LYS A 47 -12.74 -5.91 1.39
N LYS A 48 -13.38 -4.75 1.36
CA LYS A 48 -14.85 -4.63 1.27
C LYS A 48 -15.39 -5.21 -0.04
N HIS A 49 -14.70 -4.99 -1.15
CA HIS A 49 -15.04 -5.57 -2.44
C HIS A 49 -14.87 -7.09 -2.45
N LEU A 50 -13.68 -7.56 -2.05
CA LEU A 50 -13.34 -8.99 -2.03
C LEU A 50 -14.32 -9.81 -1.18
N ARG A 51 -14.77 -9.30 -0.02
CA ARG A 51 -15.79 -9.99 0.79
C ARG A 51 -17.09 -10.28 0.03
N LYS A 52 -17.43 -9.48 -0.99
CA LYS A 52 -18.64 -9.66 -1.80
C LYS A 52 -18.42 -10.61 -2.97
N VAL A 53 -17.28 -10.49 -3.64
CA VAL A 53 -17.03 -11.19 -4.91
C VAL A 53 -16.32 -12.53 -4.74
N LEU A 54 -15.46 -12.67 -3.73
CA LEU A 54 -14.62 -13.86 -3.53
C LEU A 54 -15.43 -15.17 -3.41
N PRO A 55 -16.63 -15.22 -2.78
CA PRO A 55 -17.44 -16.45 -2.77
C PRO A 55 -17.91 -16.91 -4.15
N ASN A 56 -17.93 -16.00 -5.14
CA ASN A 56 -18.41 -16.25 -6.50
C ASN A 56 -17.28 -16.26 -7.54
N SER A 57 -16.02 -16.07 -7.12
CA SER A 57 -14.85 -16.08 -8.01
C SER A 57 -14.16 -17.43 -7.96
N HIS A 58 -13.58 -17.86 -9.09
CA HIS A 58 -12.84 -19.11 -9.15
C HIS A 58 -11.44 -18.96 -8.54
N THR A 59 -10.87 -17.77 -8.61
CA THR A 59 -9.54 -17.46 -8.04
C THR A 59 -9.52 -16.13 -7.31
N PHE A 60 -8.57 -15.99 -6.38
CA PHE A 60 -8.29 -14.71 -5.72
C PHE A 60 -7.89 -13.61 -6.71
N ILE A 61 -7.12 -13.97 -7.74
CA ILE A 61 -6.64 -13.00 -8.75
C ILE A 61 -7.81 -12.45 -9.57
N GLU A 62 -8.74 -13.32 -9.99
CA GLU A 62 -9.96 -12.89 -10.66
C GLU A 62 -10.80 -11.94 -9.78
N ALA A 63 -11.01 -12.31 -8.52
CA ALA A 63 -11.69 -11.47 -7.55
C ALA A 63 -10.99 -10.11 -7.37
N LEU A 64 -9.66 -10.09 -7.34
CA LEU A 64 -8.86 -8.88 -7.19
C LEU A 64 -8.92 -7.99 -8.44
N LEU A 65 -8.79 -8.56 -9.63
CA LEU A 65 -8.86 -7.83 -10.91
C LEU A 65 -10.25 -7.27 -11.20
N SER A 66 -11.30 -7.86 -10.62
CA SER A 66 -12.66 -7.31 -10.69
C SER A 66 -12.86 -6.00 -9.90
N PHE A 67 -11.89 -5.58 -9.09
CA PHE A 67 -11.96 -4.32 -8.35
C PHE A 67 -11.63 -3.13 -9.26
N SER A 68 -12.53 -2.16 -9.34
CA SER A 68 -12.51 -1.03 -10.31
C SER A 68 -11.27 -0.13 -10.28
N CYS A 69 -10.40 -0.25 -9.27
CA CYS A 69 -9.15 0.50 -9.20
C CYS A 69 -7.98 -0.21 -9.91
N PHE A 70 -8.17 -1.48 -10.28
CA PHE A 70 -7.20 -2.31 -11.00
C PHE A 70 -7.68 -2.67 -12.42
N SER A 71 -8.87 -2.21 -12.79
CA SER A 71 -9.49 -2.35 -14.11
C SER A 71 -9.10 -1.19 -15.01
#